data_AF-A0A2E5WZX9-F1
#
_entry.id   AF-A0A2E5WZX9-F1
#
_cell.length_a   1.000
_cell.length_b   1.000
_cell.length_c   1.000
_cell.angle_alpha   90.00
_cell.angle_beta   90.00
_cell.angle_gamma   90.00
#
_symmetry.space_group_name_H-M   'P 1'
#
loop_
_entity.id
_entity.type
_entity.pdbx_description
1 polymer ?
#
loop_
_entity_poly.entity_id
_entity_poly.type
_entity_poly.pdbx_seq_one_letter_code
_entity_poly.pdbx_strand_id
1 'polypeptide(L)'
;MISRKDAELLEKTLQNIQNIENAAGLPHYNTQQSQEYKVNIRVDNSVAHSLFKPDPKIEGGYICSEQTFKAMKKDIFALDEQMLDLEDLVECSSCKKQLDRQFWNLCPFCGSGIKN
;
A
#
# COMPACT_ATOMS: atom_id res chain seq x y z
N MET A 1 5.91 -36.43 -43.42
CA MET A 1 6.20 -34.98 -43.48
C MET A 1 5.26 -34.29 -42.53
N ILE A 2 5.77 -33.55 -41.56
CA ILE A 2 4.94 -32.78 -40.62
C ILE A 2 4.26 -31.65 -41.40
N SER A 3 2.97 -31.46 -41.20
CA SER A 3 2.22 -30.36 -41.82
C SER A 3 2.80 -29.02 -41.33
N ARG A 4 2.83 -28.00 -42.21
CA ARG A 4 3.30 -26.65 -41.82
C ARG A 4 2.61 -26.12 -40.56
N LYS A 5 1.32 -26.44 -40.36
CA LYS A 5 0.55 -26.04 -39.18
C LYS A 5 1.01 -26.75 -37.90
N ASP A 6 1.40 -28.01 -38.01
CA ASP A 6 1.88 -28.79 -36.88
C ASP A 6 3.29 -28.34 -36.47
N ALA A 7 4.11 -27.92 -37.45
CA ALA A 7 5.43 -27.33 -37.19
C ALA A 7 5.32 -25.98 -36.47
N GLU A 8 4.42 -25.10 -36.91
CA GLU A 8 4.15 -23.82 -36.23
C GLU A 8 3.61 -24.02 -34.80
N LEU A 9 2.70 -24.98 -34.61
CA LEU A 9 2.17 -25.29 -33.29
C LEU A 9 3.26 -25.83 -32.35
N LEU A 10 4.13 -26.70 -32.87
CA LEU A 10 5.25 -27.26 -32.12
C LEU A 10 6.23 -26.17 -31.68
N GLU A 11 6.56 -25.24 -32.58
CA GLU A 11 7.45 -24.12 -32.30
C GLU A 11 6.86 -23.19 -31.22
N LYS A 12 5.57 -22.89 -31.31
CA LYS A 12 4.84 -22.12 -30.28
C LYS A 12 4.83 -22.81 -28.93
N THR A 13 4.60 -24.12 -28.90
CA THR A 13 4.57 -24.90 -27.66
C THR A 13 5.96 -24.96 -27.02
N LEU A 14 7.02 -25.13 -27.82
CA LEU A 14 8.40 -25.11 -27.32
C LEU A 14 8.78 -23.75 -26.75
N GLN A 15 8.39 -22.66 -27.42
CA GLN A 15 8.59 -21.29 -26.92
C GLN A 15 7.89 -21.08 -25.58
N ASN A 16 6.66 -21.57 -25.43
CA ASN A 16 5.89 -21.47 -24.19
C ASN A 16 6.53 -22.29 -23.05
N ILE A 17 6.99 -23.50 -23.34
CA ILE A 17 7.68 -24.34 -22.34
C ILE A 17 8.97 -23.65 -21.87
N GLN A 18 9.78 -23.13 -22.79
CA GLN A 18 10.98 -22.36 -22.43
C GLN A 18 10.65 -21.14 -21.57
N ASN A 19 9.59 -20.40 -21.90
CA ASN A 19 9.17 -19.26 -21.08
C ASN A 19 8.74 -19.66 -19.67
N ILE A 20 8.06 -20.80 -19.52
CA ILE A 20 7.63 -21.34 -18.22
C ILE A 20 8.84 -21.82 -17.42
N GLU A 21 9.78 -22.54 -18.04
CA GLU A 21 11.02 -22.99 -17.40
C GLU A 21 11.88 -21.80 -16.94
N ASN A 22 11.99 -20.76 -17.77
CA ASN A 22 12.72 -19.54 -17.42
C ASN A 22 12.03 -18.73 -16.31
N ALA A 23 10.69 -18.81 -16.20
CA ALA A 23 9.93 -18.17 -15.14
C ALA A 23 9.94 -18.97 -13.82
N ALA A 24 10.20 -20.28 -13.89
CA ALA A 24 10.27 -21.14 -12.72
C ALA A 24 11.47 -20.79 -11.85
N GLY A 25 11.21 -20.15 -10.70
CA GLY A 25 12.24 -19.73 -9.75
C GLY A 25 12.65 -18.26 -9.85
N LEU A 26 12.08 -17.50 -10.80
CA LEU A 26 12.17 -16.04 -10.73
C LEU A 26 11.25 -15.54 -9.60
N PRO A 27 11.70 -14.59 -8.77
CA PRO A 27 10.85 -14.03 -7.73
C PRO A 27 9.67 -13.32 -8.39
N HIS A 28 8.44 -13.66 -7.94
CA HIS A 28 7.19 -13.06 -8.44
C HIS A 28 7.11 -11.54 -8.22
N TYR A 29 8.00 -11.01 -7.39
CA TYR A 29 8.09 -9.61 -7.02
C TYR A 29 9.55 -9.18 -7.12
N ASN A 30 9.77 -7.97 -7.65
CA ASN A 30 11.10 -7.38 -7.69
C ASN A 30 11.48 -6.91 -6.27
N THR A 31 12.18 -7.75 -5.52
CA THR A 31 12.70 -7.42 -4.18
C THR A 31 13.79 -6.34 -4.18
N GLN A 32 14.34 -6.00 -5.35
CA GLN A 32 15.49 -5.10 -5.45
C GLN A 32 15.10 -3.63 -5.64
N GLN A 33 13.85 -3.33 -6.02
CA GLN A 33 13.38 -1.96 -6.22
C GLN A 33 12.53 -1.49 -5.04
N SER A 34 13.14 -1.29 -3.88
CA SER A 34 12.50 -0.50 -2.82
C SER A 34 12.47 0.98 -3.25
N GLN A 35 11.28 1.58 -3.31
CA GLN A 35 11.13 3.01 -3.57
C GLN A 35 10.67 3.69 -2.28
N GLU A 36 11.38 4.75 -1.88
CA GLU A 36 11.01 5.58 -0.74
C GLU A 36 10.29 6.83 -1.25
N TYR A 37 9.06 7.02 -0.81
CA TYR A 37 8.25 8.20 -1.12
C TYR A 37 8.16 9.11 0.11
N LYS A 38 8.67 10.34 0.00
CA LYS A 38 8.57 11.34 1.05
C LYS A 38 7.37 12.24 0.81
N VAL A 39 6.37 12.13 1.68
CA VAL A 39 5.17 12.98 1.64
C VAL A 39 5.34 14.14 2.63
N ASN A 40 5.13 15.37 2.16
CA ASN A 40 5.17 16.54 3.03
C ASN A 40 3.80 16.78 3.67
N ILE A 41 3.73 16.73 5.00
CA ILE A 41 2.49 16.94 5.76
C ILE A 41 2.68 18.08 6.74
N ARG A 42 1.88 19.14 6.58
CA ARG A 42 1.82 20.29 7.47
C ARG A 42 0.66 20.17 8.44
N VAL A 43 0.89 20.59 9.69
CA VAL A 43 -0.18 20.63 10.70
C VAL A 43 -1.06 21.86 10.48
N ASP A 44 -2.38 21.62 10.42
CA ASP A 44 -3.41 22.63 10.32
C ASP A 44 -4.67 22.16 11.07
N ASN A 45 -4.93 22.75 12.24
CA ASN A 45 -6.05 22.36 13.11
C ASN A 45 -7.42 22.85 12.60
N SER A 46 -7.48 23.50 11.44
CA SER A 46 -8.75 23.73 10.73
C SER A 46 -9.26 22.45 10.03
N VAL A 47 -8.39 21.46 9.82
CA VAL A 47 -8.77 20.17 9.25
C VAL A 47 -9.36 19.29 10.34
N ALA A 48 -10.46 18.60 10.05
CA ALA A 48 -11.03 17.67 11.00
C ALA A 48 -10.06 16.53 11.33
N HIS A 49 -10.28 15.90 12.48
CA HIS A 49 -9.52 14.72 12.89
C HIS A 49 -9.70 13.58 11.88
N SER A 50 -8.67 12.73 11.76
CA SER A 50 -8.57 11.61 10.81
C SER A 50 -8.62 11.95 9.33
N LEU A 51 -8.48 13.23 8.95
CA LEU A 51 -8.52 13.64 7.55
C LEU A 51 -7.20 14.27 7.11
N PHE A 52 -6.87 14.00 5.85
CA PHE A 52 -5.82 14.68 5.10
C PHE A 52 -6.49 15.46 3.97
N LYS A 53 -6.03 16.69 3.74
CA LYS A 53 -6.44 17.50 2.59
C LYS A 53 -5.20 17.96 1.83
N PRO A 54 -5.28 18.22 0.52
CA PRO A 54 -4.18 18.86 -0.19
C PRO A 54 -3.80 20.19 0.46
N ASP A 55 -2.49 20.47 0.58
CA ASP A 55 -2.03 21.75 1.11
C ASP A 55 -2.26 22.86 0.06
N PRO A 56 -3.04 23.91 0.37
CA PRO A 56 -3.24 25.01 -0.57
C PRO A 56 -1.97 25.84 -0.82
N LYS A 57 -0.93 25.69 0.00
CA LYS A 57 0.32 26.47 -0.08
C LYS A 57 1.48 25.70 -0.72
N ILE A 58 1.44 24.36 -0.68
CA ILE A 58 2.55 23.51 -1.11
C ILE A 58 2.01 22.46 -2.06
N GLU A 59 2.40 22.56 -3.34
CA GLU A 59 2.03 21.58 -4.35
C GLU A 59 2.58 20.19 -3.99
N GLY A 60 1.73 19.17 -4.11
CA GLY A 60 2.05 17.80 -3.69
C GLY A 60 2.13 17.58 -2.16
N GLY A 61 1.90 18.62 -1.36
CA GLY A 61 1.81 18.53 0.10
C GLY A 61 0.39 18.26 0.59
N TYR A 62 0.29 17.84 1.86
CA TYR A 62 -0.98 17.63 2.54
C TYR A 62 -1.03 18.38 3.87
N ILE A 63 -2.24 18.68 4.32
CA ILE A 63 -2.53 19.23 5.65
C ILE A 63 -3.40 18.25 6.45
N CYS A 64 -3.14 18.18 7.75
CA CYS A 64 -3.98 17.45 8.70
C CYS A 64 -3.95 18.10 10.08
N SER A 65 -4.89 17.74 10.95
CA SER A 65 -4.86 18.18 12.34
C SER A 65 -3.68 17.60 13.11
N GLU A 66 -3.27 18.30 14.16
CA GLU A 66 -2.16 17.90 15.03
C GLU A 66 -2.36 16.50 15.62
N GLN A 67 -3.60 16.19 16.01
CA GLN A 67 -3.95 14.88 16.56
C GLN A 67 -3.75 13.77 15.52
N THR A 68 -4.21 14.00 14.29
CA THR A 68 -4.04 13.05 13.18
C THR A 68 -2.56 12.84 12.87
N PHE A 69 -1.80 13.94 12.82
CA PHE A 69 -0.37 13.89 12.57
C PHE A 69 0.38 13.07 13.64
N LYS A 70 0.03 13.22 14.92
CA LYS A 70 0.66 12.46 16.01
C LYS A 70 0.22 10.99 16.03
N ALA A 71 -1.03 10.73 15.65
CA ALA A 71 -1.61 9.38 15.66
C ALA A 71 -1.07 8.48 14.55
N MET A 72 -0.68 9.04 13.40
CA MET A 72 -0.20 8.29 12.24
C MET A 72 1.20 7.70 12.45
N LYS A 73 1.45 6.52 11.87
CA LYS A 73 2.82 6.01 11.69
C LYS A 73 3.60 6.88 10.71
N LYS A 74 4.87 7.14 11.00
CA LYS A 74 5.72 8.00 10.14
C LYS A 74 6.25 7.25 8.94
N ASP A 75 6.52 5.96 9.13
CA ASP A 75 6.95 5.05 8.08
C ASP A 75 5.82 4.05 7.84
N ILE A 76 5.18 4.17 6.68
CA ILE A 76 4.13 3.26 6.24
C ILE A 76 4.75 2.36 5.17
N PHE A 77 4.78 1.07 5.45
CA PHE A 77 5.17 0.09 4.45
C PHE A 77 3.94 -0.21 3.58
N ALA A 78 4.03 0.11 2.30
CA ALA A 78 3.00 -0.21 1.31
C ALA A 78 3.56 -1.25 0.34
N LEU A 79 2.88 -2.39 0.24
CA LEU A 79 3.00 -3.30 -0.89
C LEU A 79 2.05 -2.79 -1.99
N ASP A 80 2.02 -3.44 -3.16
CA ASP A 80 1.08 -3.07 -4.22
C ASP A 80 -0.39 -3.24 -3.79
N GLU A 81 -1.32 -3.26 -4.74
CA GLU A 81 -2.75 -3.47 -4.50
C GLU A 81 -3.09 -4.69 -3.59
N GLN A 82 -2.19 -5.66 -3.41
CA GLN A 82 -2.29 -6.76 -2.44
C GLN A 82 -2.34 -6.31 -0.96
N MET A 83 -2.08 -5.04 -0.65
CA MET A 83 -2.26 -4.47 0.70
C MET A 83 -3.71 -4.59 1.22
N LEU A 84 -4.70 -4.60 0.33
CA LEU A 84 -6.11 -4.69 0.71
C LEU A 84 -6.45 -5.99 1.44
N ASP A 85 -5.79 -7.10 1.08
CA ASP A 85 -6.00 -8.41 1.72
C ASP A 85 -5.31 -8.51 3.11
N LEU A 86 -4.47 -7.53 3.46
CA LEU A 86 -3.73 -7.47 4.72
C LEU A 86 -4.35 -6.52 5.75
N GLU A 87 -5.54 -5.97 5.47
CA GLU A 87 -6.23 -5.05 6.38
C GLU A 87 -6.37 -5.64 7.80
N ASP A 88 -5.99 -4.85 8.81
CA ASP A 88 -6.14 -5.23 10.23
C ASP A 88 -7.08 -4.24 10.91
N LEU A 89 -8.39 -4.45 10.67
CA LEU A 89 -9.45 -3.60 11.18
C LEU A 89 -9.68 -3.81 12.68
N VAL A 90 -9.45 -2.77 13.45
CA VAL A 90 -9.58 -2.73 14.90
C VAL A 90 -10.52 -1.61 15.34
N GLU A 91 -11.29 -1.85 16.40
CA GLU A 91 -12.19 -0.85 16.96
C GLU A 91 -11.50 -0.09 18.10
N CYS A 92 -11.52 1.24 18.04
CA CYS A 92 -11.04 2.06 19.14
C CYS A 92 -11.92 1.90 20.39
N SER A 93 -11.32 1.58 21.54
CA SER A 93 -12.07 1.37 22.79
C SER A 93 -12.80 2.62 23.28
N SER A 94 -12.28 3.82 22.98
CA SER A 94 -12.81 5.09 23.49
C SER A 94 -13.91 5.66 22.60
N CYS A 95 -13.63 5.84 21.30
CA CYS A 95 -14.57 6.49 20.37
C CYS A 95 -15.32 5.52 19.46
N LYS A 96 -15.08 4.21 19.58
CA LYS A 96 -15.80 3.15 18.86
C LYS A 96 -15.73 3.26 17.33
N LYS A 97 -14.70 3.95 16.83
CA LYS A 97 -14.40 4.06 15.41
C LYS A 97 -13.55 2.87 14.98
N GLN A 98 -13.88 2.31 13.82
CA GLN A 98 -13.03 1.32 13.16
C GLN A 98 -11.84 2.03 12.52
N LEU A 99 -10.69 1.40 12.64
CA LEU A 99 -9.39 1.90 12.21
C LEU A 99 -8.61 0.72 11.66
N ASP A 100 -7.76 0.97 10.68
CA ASP A 100 -6.79 -0.02 10.24
C ASP A 100 -5.47 0.18 11.00
N ARG A 101 -5.08 -0.83 11.78
CA ARG A 101 -3.88 -0.80 12.62
C ARG A 101 -2.59 -0.64 11.81
N GLN A 102 -2.62 -0.93 10.52
CA GLN A 102 -1.47 -0.76 9.64
C GLN A 102 -0.99 0.69 9.60
N PHE A 103 -1.88 1.68 9.63
CA PHE A 103 -1.54 3.10 9.42
C PHE A 103 -1.39 3.92 10.71
N TRP A 104 -1.92 3.43 11.83
CA TRP A 104 -2.10 4.24 13.04
C TRP A 104 -1.36 3.65 14.26
N ASN A 105 -0.68 4.51 15.02
CA ASN A 105 -0.16 4.21 16.35
C ASN A 105 -1.20 4.45 17.45
N LEU A 106 -2.02 5.49 17.26
CA LEU A 106 -3.09 5.91 18.16
C LEU A 106 -4.36 6.15 17.35
N CYS A 107 -5.50 6.24 18.01
CA CYS A 107 -6.73 6.61 17.34
C CYS A 107 -6.66 8.06 16.80
N PRO A 108 -6.79 8.29 15.48
CA PRO A 108 -6.73 9.64 14.92
C PRO A 108 -7.91 10.52 15.34
N PHE A 109 -9.02 9.93 15.81
CA PHE A 109 -10.23 10.65 16.22
C PHE A 109 -10.20 11.16 17.67
N CYS A 110 -9.64 10.38 18.60
CA CYS A 110 -9.63 10.72 20.04
C CYS A 110 -8.27 10.61 20.73
N GLY A 111 -7.20 10.22 20.02
CA GLY A 111 -5.84 10.09 20.57
C GLY A 111 -5.63 8.90 21.53
N SER A 112 -6.66 8.09 21.80
CA SER A 112 -6.53 6.92 22.67
C SER A 112 -5.72 5.79 22.01
N GLY A 113 -5.09 4.95 22.83
CA GLY A 113 -4.38 3.76 22.34
C GLY A 113 -5.31 2.77 21.63
N ILE A 114 -4.78 2.13 20.59
CA ILE A 114 -5.43 1.05 19.87
C ILE A 114 -5.14 -0.24 20.65
N LYS A 115 -6.18 -0.94 21.14
CA LYS A 115 -5.99 -2.20 21.88
C LYS A 115 -5.60 -3.32 20.91
N ASN A 116 -4.70 -4.19 21.38
CA ASN A 116 -4.32 -5.44 20.71
C ASN A 116 -5.44 -6.47 20.79
#